data_AF-A0A358EFQ8-F1
#
_entry.id   AF-A0A358EFQ8-F1
#
_cell.length_a   1.000
_cell.length_b   1.000
_cell.length_c   1.000
_cell.angle_alpha   90.00
_cell.angle_beta   90.00
_cell.angle_gamma   90.00
#
_symmetry.space_group_name_H-M   'P 1'
#
loop_
_entity.id
_entity.type
_entity.pdbx_description
1 polymer ?
#
loop_
_entity_poly.entity_id
_entity_poly.type
_entity_poly.pdbx_seq_one_letter_code
_entity_poly.pdbx_strand_id
1 'polypeptide(L)'
;MRSESDTTSFRTDPSAGNENESLGEESPAVHELNTNMIHAQALWDASMGYSITEALVGHIGAFVLHMAGSFHVEKGTGIQEHILAYRPGTRVTTVVMKKVDDIEAWSDSEYAPLADYVVLTRKPQLSEGGS
;
A
#
# COMPACT_ATOMS: atom_id res chain seq x y z
N MET A 1 -58.44 -23.70 -13.07
CA MET A 1 -59.28 -23.64 -11.86
C MET A 1 -58.53 -22.76 -10.86
N ARG A 2 -58.96 -21.49 -10.71
CA ARG A 2 -58.54 -20.41 -9.75
C ARG A 2 -57.06 -19.95 -9.83
N SER A 3 -56.72 -18.75 -10.35
CA SER A 3 -56.99 -17.35 -9.88
C SER A 3 -56.46 -17.17 -8.45
N GLU A 4 -55.62 -16.19 -8.10
CA GLU A 4 -55.77 -14.74 -8.32
C GLU A 4 -54.43 -13.98 -8.43
N SER A 5 -54.47 -12.94 -9.25
CA SER A 5 -53.54 -11.81 -9.39
C SER A 5 -53.85 -10.74 -8.34
N ASP A 6 -52.84 -10.07 -7.79
CA ASP A 6 -53.06 -8.85 -7.00
C ASP A 6 -52.27 -7.68 -7.58
N THR A 7 -53.01 -6.69 -8.05
CA THR A 7 -52.58 -5.35 -8.46
C THR A 7 -53.42 -4.41 -7.63
N THR A 8 -52.84 -3.45 -6.91
CA THR A 8 -53.36 -2.07 -6.81
C THR A 8 -52.35 -1.18 -6.10
N SER A 9 -51.91 -0.16 -6.83
CA SER A 9 -51.24 1.06 -6.39
C SER A 9 -52.15 1.98 -5.58
N PHE A 10 -51.61 2.71 -4.60
CA PHE A 10 -52.15 4.02 -4.22
C PHE A 10 -51.02 5.02 -3.92
N ARG A 11 -51.03 6.12 -4.69
CA ARG A 11 -50.28 7.35 -4.43
C ARG A 11 -51.08 8.22 -3.47
N THR A 12 -50.41 8.84 -2.53
CA THR A 12 -50.84 10.08 -1.86
C THR A 12 -49.60 10.93 -1.54
N ASP A 13 -49.62 12.17 -1.99
CA ASP A 13 -48.83 13.34 -1.57
C ASP A 13 -49.83 14.53 -1.67
N PRO A 14 -49.85 15.62 -0.85
CA PRO A 14 -48.68 16.35 -0.33
C PRO A 14 -48.73 16.97 1.09
N SER A 15 -47.56 17.42 1.54
CA SER A 15 -47.29 18.62 2.36
C SER A 15 -47.77 18.68 3.83
N ALA A 16 -46.83 18.54 4.76
CA ALA A 16 -46.66 19.45 5.89
C ALA A 16 -45.19 19.40 6.35
N GLY A 17 -44.55 20.56 6.40
CA GLY A 17 -43.11 20.70 6.61
C GLY A 17 -42.64 20.17 7.96
N ASN A 18 -41.40 19.68 7.97
CA ASN A 18 -40.53 19.88 9.10
C ASN A 18 -39.12 20.10 8.57
N GLU A 19 -38.80 21.38 8.44
CA GLU A 19 -37.47 21.93 8.34
C GLU A 19 -36.64 21.49 9.56
N ASN A 20 -35.77 20.53 9.34
CA ASN A 20 -34.57 20.39 10.15
C ASN A 20 -33.42 20.12 9.19
N GLU A 21 -32.78 21.20 8.75
CA GLU A 21 -31.47 21.17 8.12
C GLU A 21 -30.48 20.57 9.12
N SER A 22 -30.41 19.25 9.15
CA SER A 22 -29.27 18.53 9.70
C SER A 22 -28.11 18.84 8.79
N LEU A 23 -27.33 19.85 9.16
CA LEU A 23 -25.96 20.08 8.69
C LEU A 23 -25.31 18.71 8.48
N GLY A 24 -25.08 18.36 7.23
CA GLY A 24 -24.40 17.12 6.89
C GLY A 24 -23.07 17.12 7.62
N GLU A 25 -22.91 16.20 8.56
CA GLU A 25 -21.57 15.77 8.95
C GLU A 25 -20.93 15.27 7.65
N GLU A 26 -19.99 16.04 7.11
CA GLU A 26 -19.06 15.52 6.13
C GLU A 26 -18.31 14.37 6.80
N SER A 27 -18.81 13.16 6.58
CA SER A 27 -18.06 11.93 6.81
C SER A 27 -16.70 12.13 6.14
N PRO A 28 -15.58 11.95 6.86
CA PRO A 28 -14.27 12.16 6.28
C PRO A 28 -14.20 11.24 5.06
N ALA A 29 -13.97 11.85 3.89
CA ALA A 29 -13.87 11.11 2.64
C ALA A 29 -12.85 9.99 2.81
N VAL A 30 -13.35 8.77 3.04
CA VAL A 30 -12.55 7.57 3.04
C VAL A 30 -12.14 7.45 1.58
N HIS A 31 -10.93 7.87 1.27
CA HIS A 31 -10.43 7.81 -0.10
C HIS A 31 -10.38 6.32 -0.45
N GLU A 32 -11.41 5.85 -1.14
CA GLU A 32 -11.55 4.44 -1.50
C GLU A 32 -10.28 4.07 -2.26
N LEU A 33 -9.51 3.14 -1.70
CA LEU A 33 -8.25 2.72 -2.30
C LEU A 33 -8.58 2.20 -3.68
N ASN A 34 -8.08 2.88 -4.72
CA ASN A 34 -8.35 2.49 -6.10
C ASN A 34 -7.78 1.09 -6.33
N THR A 35 -8.67 0.09 -6.44
CA THR A 35 -8.30 -1.32 -6.63
C THR A 35 -7.36 -1.53 -7.80
N ASN A 36 -7.48 -0.73 -8.87
CA ASN A 36 -6.57 -0.80 -10.01
C ASN A 36 -5.14 -0.37 -9.66
N MET A 37 -4.97 0.59 -8.74
CA MET A 37 -3.65 0.99 -8.26
C MET A 37 -2.99 -0.11 -7.45
N ILE A 38 -3.76 -0.81 -6.61
CA ILE A 38 -3.24 -1.97 -5.85
C ILE A 38 -2.82 -3.09 -6.79
N HIS A 39 -3.64 -3.41 -7.79
CA HIS A 39 -3.28 -4.43 -8.79
C HIS A 39 -2.07 -4.01 -9.63
N ALA A 40 -1.96 -2.74 -10.00
CA ALA A 40 -0.80 -2.22 -10.71
C ALA A 40 0.48 -2.33 -9.85
N GLN A 41 0.41 -2.02 -8.56
CA GLN A 41 1.53 -2.17 -7.64
C GLN A 41 1.96 -3.64 -7.51
N ALA A 42 1.00 -4.56 -7.31
CA ALA A 42 1.29 -5.99 -7.23
C ALA A 42 1.89 -6.54 -8.54
N LEU A 43 1.40 -6.09 -9.69
CA LEU A 43 1.98 -6.46 -10.98
C LEU A 43 3.41 -5.93 -11.14
N TRP A 44 3.67 -4.71 -10.65
CA TRP A 44 5.01 -4.14 -10.67
C TRP A 44 5.96 -4.94 -9.76
N ASP A 45 5.54 -5.26 -8.53
CA ASP A 45 6.30 -6.10 -7.59
C ASP A 45 6.62 -7.47 -8.19
N ALA A 46 5.64 -8.11 -8.84
CA ALA A 46 5.82 -9.37 -9.55
C ALA A 46 6.89 -9.25 -10.65
N SER A 47 6.85 -8.18 -11.46
CA SER A 47 7.83 -7.98 -12.53
C SER A 47 9.26 -7.77 -12.02
N MET A 48 9.41 -7.06 -10.89
CA MET A 48 10.71 -6.86 -10.23
C MET A 48 11.22 -8.17 -9.63
N GLY A 49 10.38 -8.91 -8.90
CA GLY A 49 10.72 -10.22 -8.34
C GLY A 49 11.11 -11.23 -9.42
N TYR A 50 10.42 -11.22 -10.56
CA TYR A 50 10.75 -12.07 -11.71
C TYR A 50 12.13 -11.72 -12.26
N SER A 51 12.40 -10.43 -12.51
CA SER A 51 13.69 -9.96 -13.05
C SER A 51 14.87 -10.33 -12.15
N ILE A 52 14.72 -10.20 -10.83
CA ILE A 52 15.74 -10.60 -9.85
C ILE A 52 15.96 -12.11 -9.89
N THR A 53 14.88 -12.89 -9.95
CA THR A 53 14.96 -14.35 -9.97
C THR A 53 15.66 -14.85 -11.24
N GLU A 54 15.33 -14.29 -12.39
CA GLU A 54 15.98 -14.62 -13.66
C GLU A 54 17.49 -14.29 -13.62
N ALA A 55 17.88 -13.15 -13.04
CA ALA A 55 19.28 -12.81 -12.86
C ALA A 55 20.03 -13.83 -11.98
N LEU A 56 19.40 -14.32 -10.90
CA LEU A 56 19.97 -15.34 -10.03
C LEU A 56 20.08 -16.71 -10.71
N VAL A 57 19.13 -17.07 -11.57
CA VAL A 57 19.14 -18.33 -12.34
C VAL A 57 20.19 -18.26 -13.46
N GLY A 58 20.26 -17.15 -14.18
CA GLY A 58 21.22 -16.95 -15.27
C GLY A 58 22.68 -16.79 -14.79
N HIS A 59 22.87 -16.40 -13.53
CA HIS A 59 24.19 -16.16 -12.95
C HIS A 59 24.35 -16.89 -11.59
N ILE A 60 24.58 -18.20 -11.65
CA ILE A 60 24.74 -19.03 -10.46
C ILE A 60 25.88 -18.52 -9.57
N GLY A 61 25.56 -18.27 -8.31
CA GLY A 61 26.51 -17.74 -7.31
C GLY A 61 26.63 -16.23 -7.29
N ALA A 62 25.93 -15.50 -8.17
CA ALA A 62 25.90 -14.05 -8.14
C ALA A 62 25.16 -13.51 -6.90
N PHE A 63 25.51 -12.28 -6.54
CA PHE A 63 24.80 -11.47 -5.55
C PHE A 63 24.07 -10.34 -6.27
N VAL A 64 22.75 -10.24 -6.07
CA VAL A 64 21.93 -9.19 -6.67
C VAL A 64 21.59 -8.15 -5.60
N LEU A 65 21.98 -6.89 -5.87
CA LEU A 65 21.50 -5.73 -5.14
C LEU A 65 20.43 -5.04 -5.97
N HIS A 66 19.20 -5.00 -5.47
CA HIS A 66 18.08 -4.30 -6.09
C HIS A 66 17.68 -3.10 -5.23
N MET A 67 17.64 -1.90 -5.82
CA MET A 67 17.21 -0.68 -5.15
C MET A 67 15.81 -0.32 -5.64
N ALA A 68 14.87 -0.20 -4.71
CA ALA A 68 13.48 0.12 -4.98
C ALA A 68 12.93 1.11 -3.95
N GLY A 69 11.77 1.69 -4.25
CA GLY A 69 10.99 2.46 -3.27
C GLY A 69 10.54 1.57 -2.11
N SER A 70 10.42 2.14 -0.91
CA SER A 70 10.23 1.34 0.30
C SER A 70 8.88 0.59 0.34
N PHE A 71 7.86 1.09 -0.36
CA PHE A 71 6.57 0.41 -0.54
C PHE A 71 6.69 -0.99 -1.18
N HIS A 72 7.79 -1.28 -1.85
CA HIS A 72 8.02 -2.55 -2.55
C HIS A 72 8.82 -3.58 -1.73
N VAL A 73 9.33 -3.18 -0.55
CA VAL A 73 10.27 -4.00 0.25
C VAL A 73 10.03 -3.96 1.77
N GLU A 74 9.31 -2.95 2.29
CA GLU A 74 9.04 -2.85 3.73
C GLU A 74 8.19 -4.03 4.23
N LYS A 75 8.46 -4.44 5.48
CA LYS A 75 7.72 -5.47 6.22
C LYS A 75 7.71 -6.85 5.55
N GLY A 76 8.65 -7.11 4.64
CA GLY A 76 8.77 -8.37 3.92
C GLY A 76 7.68 -8.60 2.87
N THR A 77 7.01 -7.55 2.42
CA THR A 77 5.95 -7.60 1.39
C THR A 77 6.46 -7.18 0.02
N GLY A 78 5.65 -7.37 -1.03
CA GLY A 78 5.95 -6.91 -2.38
C GLY A 78 6.97 -7.80 -3.09
N ILE A 79 8.13 -7.24 -3.44
CA ILE A 79 9.15 -7.95 -4.25
C ILE A 79 9.59 -9.26 -3.57
N GLN A 80 9.73 -9.25 -2.23
CA GLN A 80 10.22 -10.41 -1.49
C GLN A 80 9.26 -11.61 -1.60
N GLU A 81 7.94 -11.37 -1.53
CA GLU A 81 6.94 -12.43 -1.67
C GLU A 81 7.05 -13.09 -3.05
N HIS A 82 7.24 -12.30 -4.10
CA HIS A 82 7.41 -12.81 -5.45
C HIS A 82 8.73 -13.58 -5.66
N ILE A 83 9.85 -13.10 -5.11
CA ILE A 83 11.12 -13.86 -5.15
C ILE A 83 10.95 -15.24 -4.48
N LEU A 84 10.32 -15.28 -3.30
CA LEU A 84 10.10 -16.53 -2.57
C LEU A 84 9.10 -17.45 -3.27
N ALA A 85 8.12 -16.90 -3.98
CA ALA A 85 7.19 -17.67 -4.82
C ALA A 85 7.87 -18.25 -6.06
N TYR A 86 8.70 -17.46 -6.77
CA TYR A 86 9.36 -17.90 -8.01
C TYR A 86 10.56 -18.81 -7.74
N ARG A 87 11.29 -18.58 -6.65
CA ARG A 87 12.45 -19.38 -6.26
C ARG A 87 12.49 -19.61 -4.75
N PRO A 88 11.70 -20.58 -4.24
CA PRO A 88 11.66 -20.92 -2.83
C PRO A 88 13.04 -21.18 -2.23
N GLY A 89 13.27 -20.72 -0.99
CA GLY A 89 14.55 -20.86 -0.30
C GLY A 89 15.62 -19.85 -0.73
N THR A 90 15.31 -18.90 -1.61
CA THR A 90 16.21 -17.77 -1.90
C THR A 90 16.44 -16.94 -0.64
N ARG A 91 17.70 -16.75 -0.27
CA ARG A 91 18.07 -15.85 0.83
C ARG A 91 17.94 -14.41 0.37
N VAL A 92 17.02 -13.68 0.99
CA VAL A 92 16.78 -12.25 0.76
C VAL A 92 17.15 -11.51 2.05
N THR A 93 17.76 -10.32 1.91
CA THR A 93 18.04 -9.41 3.01
C THR A 93 17.60 -8.03 2.59
N THR A 94 16.81 -7.38 3.45
CA THR A 94 16.20 -6.07 3.20
C THR A 94 16.91 -4.99 3.99
N VAL A 95 17.13 -3.85 3.34
CA VAL A 95 17.65 -2.64 3.97
C VAL A 95 16.70 -1.51 3.65
N VAL A 96 16.09 -0.91 4.68
CA VAL A 96 15.18 0.23 4.53
C VAL A 96 15.83 1.48 5.10
N MET A 97 15.78 2.58 4.35
CA MET A 97 16.28 3.88 4.80
C MET A 97 15.11 4.78 5.16
N LYS A 98 15.10 5.32 6.38
CA LYS A 98 14.08 6.27 6.85
C LYS A 98 14.70 7.63 7.16
N LYS A 99 14.10 8.68 6.61
CA LYS A 99 14.44 10.06 6.96
C LYS A 99 13.71 10.44 8.26
N VAL A 100 14.44 10.88 9.27
CA VAL A 100 13.92 11.24 10.60
C VAL A 100 14.46 12.60 11.04
N ASP A 101 13.78 13.22 12.00
CA ASP A 101 14.24 14.48 12.61
C ASP A 101 15.37 14.24 13.61
N ASP A 102 15.27 13.16 14.39
CA ASP A 102 16.29 12.73 15.36
C ASP A 102 16.67 11.27 15.10
N ILE A 103 17.96 11.02 14.83
CA ILE A 103 18.49 9.68 14.55
C ILE A 103 18.74 8.88 15.83
N GLU A 104 18.80 9.53 17.00
CA GLU A 104 19.02 8.88 18.29
C GLU A 104 17.70 8.39 18.92
N ALA A 105 16.55 8.85 18.40
CA ALA A 105 15.22 8.49 18.86
C ALA A 105 14.72 7.15 18.27
N TRP A 106 15.50 6.08 18.45
CA TRP A 106 15.13 4.75 17.97
C TRP A 106 13.89 4.21 18.68
N SER A 107 12.97 3.62 17.91
CA SER A 107 11.79 2.91 18.40
C SER A 107 11.72 1.52 17.78
N ASP A 108 11.82 0.48 18.62
CA ASP A 108 11.70 -0.91 18.17
C ASP A 108 10.34 -1.18 17.53
N SER A 109 9.26 -0.62 18.08
CA SER A 109 7.91 -0.86 17.55
C SER A 109 7.68 -0.20 16.19
N GLU A 110 8.40 0.89 15.90
CA GLU A 110 8.27 1.63 14.63
C GLU A 110 9.20 1.05 13.55
N TYR A 111 10.45 0.79 13.89
CA TYR A 111 11.50 0.51 12.91
C TYR A 111 11.84 -0.96 12.77
N ALA A 112 11.89 -1.74 13.86
CA ALA A 112 12.28 -3.15 13.78
C ALA A 112 11.41 -3.99 12.81
N PRO A 113 10.09 -3.75 12.64
CA PRO A 113 9.28 -4.51 11.71
C PRO A 113 9.50 -4.17 10.23
N LEU A 114 10.27 -3.12 9.90
CA LEU A 114 10.32 -2.61 8.53
C LEU A 114 11.22 -3.42 7.60
N ALA A 115 12.31 -3.99 8.11
CA ALA A 115 13.31 -4.71 7.32
C ALA A 115 14.30 -5.44 8.25
N ASP A 116 15.15 -6.30 7.68
CA ASP A 116 16.26 -6.93 8.41
C ASP A 116 17.25 -5.89 8.95
N TYR A 117 17.45 -4.80 8.20
CA TYR A 117 18.22 -3.64 8.62
C TYR A 117 17.46 -2.36 8.32
N VAL A 118 17.44 -1.44 9.28
CA VAL A 118 16.90 -0.09 9.09
C VAL A 118 17.98 0.93 9.34
N VAL A 119 18.13 1.87 8.40
CA VAL A 119 19.07 2.98 8.49
C VAL A 119 18.29 4.27 8.67
N LEU A 120 18.48 4.93 9.80
CA LEU A 120 17.95 6.27 10.04
C LEU A 120 18.89 7.31 9.46
N THR A 121 18.35 8.23 8.67
CA THR A 121 19.08 9.37 8.10
C THR A 121 18.43 10.67 8.55
N ARG A 122 19.25 11.70 8.80
CA ARG A 122 18.71 13.03 9.10
C ARG A 122 17.99 13.56 7.87
N LYS A 123 16.83 14.19 8.05
CA LYS A 123 16.20 14.95 6.96
C LYS A 123 17.18 16.01 6.43
N PRO A 124 17.25 16.20 5.10
CA PRO A 124 18.06 17.27 4.54
C PRO A 124 17.55 18.61 5.06
N GLN A 125 18.48 19.45 5.52
CA GLN A 125 18.17 20.83 5.88
C GLN A 125 17.87 21.58 4.58
N LEU A 126 16.62 22.02 4.41
CA LEU A 126 16.32 22.95 3.33
C LEU A 126 17.00 24.28 3.66
N SER A 127 17.96 24.69 2.83
CA SER A 127 18.47 26.05 2.90
C SER A 127 17.41 27.01 2.36
N GLU A 128 16.97 27.97 3.19
CA GLU A 128 16.22 29.13 2.69
C GLU A 128 17.16 30.00 1.85
N GLY A 129 17.27 29.71 0.56
CA GLY A 129 18.21 30.42 -0.29
C GLY A 129 18.45 29.73 -1.64
N GLY A 130 17.38 29.46 -2.38
CA GLY A 130 17.49 29.29 -3.83
C GLY A 130 17.48 30.69 -4.47
N SER A 131 18.63 31.11 -5.00
CA SER A 131 18.80 32.34 -5.77
C SER A 131 18.03 32.34 -7.09
#